data_AF-A0A9D2H6Q3-F1
#
_entry.id   AF-A0A9D2H6Q3-F1
#
_cell.length_a   1.000
_cell.length_b   1.000
_cell.length_c   1.000
_cell.angle_alpha   90.00
_cell.angle_beta   90.00
_cell.angle_gamma   90.00
#
_symmetry.space_group_name_H-M   'P 1'
#
loop_
_entity.id
_entity.type
_entity.pdbx_description
1 polymer ?
#
loop_
_entity_poly.entity_id
_entity_poly.type
_entity_poly.pdbx_seq_one_letter_code
_entity_poly.pdbx_strand_id
1 'polypeptide(L)'
;MTSPYSPHTPSPAESDDAPGIPPLMRGAMWVAIAALIAGAVLCVFWVLVSPEGGVIPKAFMTILALAGFAGTSLLDAQLAARRPSWLVVASMASWVLVLLCTLSLIWVPTGYVYPVAKVWFFILIVLFVQLTLLHQRLLWRAHSRHVTGFTRALTVVTSAFVLALLVMALVPLTLPAYFVYPEVYGRIMVSLAILGAVGTALVPIITTMFGPKRGAALAAARPLPWPTYRDGMTPLPILPDGQPDFEAQRTGVPSPGARSFAPAPQ
;
A
#
# COMPACT_ATOMS: atom_id res chain seq x y z
N MET A 1 29.39 62.02 12.58
CA MET A 1 29.89 60.65 12.81
C MET A 1 29.37 60.16 14.16
N THR A 2 28.31 59.35 14.15
CA THR A 2 27.94 58.39 15.21
C THR A 2 26.82 57.52 14.61
N SER A 3 27.17 56.32 14.14
CA SER A 3 26.19 55.31 13.71
C SER A 3 25.34 54.89 14.91
N PRO A 4 24.00 54.80 14.79
CA PRO A 4 23.19 54.15 15.81
C PRO A 4 23.47 52.64 15.84
N TYR A 5 23.74 52.16 17.04
CA TYR A 5 23.92 50.76 17.42
C TYR A 5 22.65 49.95 17.10
N SER A 6 22.73 49.00 16.17
CA SER A 6 21.69 48.00 15.98
C SER A 6 21.71 47.02 17.16
N PRO A 7 20.59 46.82 17.88
CA PRO A 7 20.54 45.82 18.94
C PRO A 7 20.70 44.43 18.31
N HIS A 8 21.73 43.70 18.74
CA HIS A 8 21.83 42.26 18.50
C HIS A 8 20.65 41.58 19.18
N THR A 9 19.62 41.25 18.42
CA THR A 9 18.65 40.23 18.83
C THR A 9 19.40 38.91 18.97
N PRO A 10 19.36 38.24 20.14
CA PRO A 10 19.93 36.90 20.26
C PRO A 10 19.22 36.00 19.24
N SER A 11 20.01 35.43 18.33
CA SER A 11 19.55 34.33 17.48
C SER A 11 18.94 33.30 18.42
N PRO A 12 17.66 32.92 18.29
CA PRO A 12 17.13 31.82 19.06
C PRO A 12 18.03 30.62 18.78
N ALA A 13 18.43 29.97 19.86
CA ALA A 13 19.23 28.77 19.84
C ALA A 13 18.79 27.86 18.70
N GLU A 14 19.79 27.46 17.92
CA GLU A 14 19.86 26.21 17.18
C GLU A 14 18.99 25.13 17.86
N SER A 15 17.75 24.98 17.40
CA SER A 15 17.04 23.72 17.55
C SER A 15 17.63 22.83 16.48
N ASP A 16 18.59 22.01 16.91
CA ASP A 16 19.13 20.87 16.20
C ASP A 16 17.98 19.86 15.98
N ASP A 17 17.02 20.22 15.13
CA ASP A 17 15.92 19.39 14.65
C ASP A 17 16.50 18.46 13.57
N ALA A 18 17.48 17.66 13.98
CA ALA A 18 17.76 16.41 13.29
C ALA A 18 16.43 15.65 13.22
N PRO A 19 16.00 15.15 12.04
CA PRO A 19 14.72 14.46 11.92
C PRO A 19 14.70 13.26 12.86
N GLY A 20 14.05 13.42 14.02
CA GLY A 20 13.96 12.39 15.03
C GLY A 20 13.32 11.15 14.42
N ILE A 21 13.91 9.97 14.68
CA ILE A 21 13.40 8.70 14.17
C ILE A 21 11.90 8.59 14.52
N PRO A 22 11.01 8.41 13.53
CA PRO A 22 9.57 8.35 13.77
C PRO A 22 9.23 7.33 14.86
N PRO A 23 8.25 7.60 15.75
CA PRO A 23 7.93 6.73 16.89
C PRO A 23 7.55 5.31 16.46
N LEU A 24 6.97 5.15 15.25
CA LEU A 24 6.66 3.85 14.66
C LEU A 24 7.91 3.03 14.32
N MET A 25 8.97 3.66 13.80
CA MET A 25 10.24 2.98 13.50
C MET A 25 10.95 2.54 14.78
N ARG A 26 10.89 3.36 15.83
CA ARG A 26 11.41 2.99 17.16
C ARG A 26 10.65 1.80 17.74
N GLY A 27 9.32 1.78 17.61
CA GLY A 27 8.48 0.66 18.04
C GLY A 27 8.79 -0.64 17.29
N ALA A 28 8.89 -0.59 15.96
CA ALA A 28 9.23 -1.76 15.14
C ALA A 28 10.61 -2.33 15.48
N MET A 29 11.60 -1.46 15.71
CA MET A 29 12.96 -1.86 16.09
C MET A 29 12.97 -2.57 17.45
N TRP A 30 12.25 -2.06 18.45
CA TRP A 30 12.13 -2.70 19.77
C TRP A 30 11.47 -4.07 19.69
N VAL A 31 10.41 -4.22 18.89
CA VAL A 31 9.74 -5.52 18.69
C VAL A 31 10.67 -6.53 18.01
N ALA A 32 11.44 -6.10 17.00
CA ALA A 32 12.40 -6.96 16.33
C ALA A 32 13.52 -7.45 17.28
N ILE A 33 14.08 -6.54 18.08
CA ILE A 33 15.10 -6.86 19.09
C ILE A 33 14.53 -7.84 20.12
N ALA A 34 13.34 -7.57 20.66
CA ALA A 34 12.70 -8.43 21.65
C ALA A 34 12.42 -9.84 21.11
N ALA A 35 11.91 -9.95 19.89
CA ALA A 35 11.66 -11.24 19.24
C ALA A 35 12.94 -12.04 19.01
N LEU A 36 14.03 -11.37 18.60
CA LEU A 36 15.33 -12.01 18.38
C LEU A 36 15.92 -12.54 19.68
N ILE A 37 15.86 -11.75 20.77
CA ILE A 37 16.31 -12.18 22.10
C ILE A 37 15.48 -13.36 22.61
N ALA A 38 14.14 -13.26 22.55
CA ALA A 38 13.25 -14.31 23.04
C ALA A 38 13.46 -15.64 22.30
N GLY A 39 13.64 -15.59 20.97
CA GLY A 39 13.92 -16.77 20.17
C GLY A 39 15.27 -17.40 20.45
N ALA A 40 16.31 -16.59 20.70
CA ALA A 40 17.62 -17.10 21.10
C ALA A 40 17.55 -17.84 22.45
N VAL A 41 16.88 -17.26 23.44
CA VAL A 41 16.67 -17.90 24.76
C VAL A 41 15.90 -19.21 24.63
N LEU A 42 14.81 -19.23 23.85
CA LEU A 42 14.00 -20.43 23.63
C LEU A 42 14.82 -21.55 22.96
N CYS A 43 15.68 -21.21 21.99
CA CYS A 43 16.56 -22.16 21.33
C CYS A 43 17.60 -22.75 22.30
N VAL A 44 18.27 -21.91 23.09
CA VAL A 44 19.24 -22.36 24.10
C VAL A 44 18.56 -23.31 25.09
N PHE A 45 17.39 -22.93 25.61
CA PHE A 45 16.61 -23.76 26.52
C PHE A 45 16.30 -25.15 25.91
N TRP A 46 15.79 -25.19 24.67
CA TRP A 46 15.46 -26.44 24.00
C TRP A 46 16.67 -27.32 23.70
N VAL A 47 17.82 -26.72 23.39
CA VAL A 47 19.07 -27.45 23.15
C VAL A 47 19.59 -28.08 24.45
N LEU A 48 19.46 -27.40 25.59
CA LEU A 48 19.92 -27.92 26.89
C LEU A 48 18.99 -29.00 27.45
N VAL A 49 17.69 -28.91 27.19
CA VAL A 49 16.67 -29.82 27.77
C VAL A 49 16.40 -31.04 26.89
N SER A 50 16.58 -30.95 25.58
CA SER A 50 16.20 -32.03 24.68
C SER A 50 17.25 -33.14 24.57
N PRO A 51 16.90 -34.41 24.85
CA PRO A 51 17.78 -35.55 24.67
C PRO A 51 17.90 -35.98 23.18
N GLU A 52 17.07 -35.43 22.29
CA GLU A 52 17.00 -35.83 20.89
C GLU A 52 17.97 -35.05 19.99
N GLY A 53 18.84 -35.75 19.25
CA GLY A 53 19.80 -35.15 18.32
C GLY A 53 19.17 -34.35 17.16
N GLY A 54 17.87 -34.53 16.90
CA GLY A 54 17.14 -33.78 15.88
C GLY A 54 16.77 -32.34 16.26
N VAL A 55 17.02 -31.91 17.51
CA VAL A 55 16.64 -30.56 17.99
C VAL A 55 17.61 -29.49 17.54
N ILE A 56 18.90 -29.78 17.43
CA ILE A 56 19.94 -28.82 17.01
C ILE A 56 19.61 -28.19 15.63
N PRO A 57 19.36 -28.96 14.55
CA PRO A 57 19.04 -28.37 13.25
C PRO A 57 17.70 -27.60 13.26
N LYS A 58 16.72 -28.02 14.08
CA LYS A 58 15.44 -27.29 14.24
C LYS A 58 15.63 -25.94 14.94
N ALA A 59 16.45 -25.91 15.99
CA ALA A 59 16.77 -24.68 16.71
C ALA A 59 17.51 -23.69 15.80
N PHE A 60 18.50 -24.16 15.02
CA PHE A 60 19.20 -23.32 14.04
C PHE A 60 18.25 -22.73 12.99
N MET A 61 17.34 -23.54 12.43
CA MET A 61 16.34 -23.07 11.47
C MET A 61 15.36 -22.06 12.09
N THR A 62 15.06 -22.19 13.39
CA THR A 62 14.22 -21.23 14.12
C THR A 62 14.91 -19.88 14.23
N ILE A 63 16.21 -19.87 14.57
CA ILE A 63 17.01 -18.63 14.60
C ILE A 63 17.07 -17.99 13.21
N LEU A 64 17.29 -18.79 12.16
CA LEU A 64 17.32 -18.30 10.78
C LEU A 64 15.97 -17.69 10.36
N ALA A 65 14.86 -18.33 10.71
CA ALA A 65 13.51 -17.81 10.45
C ALA A 65 13.25 -16.48 11.17
N LEU A 66 13.66 -16.37 12.44
CA LEU A 66 13.55 -15.14 13.23
C LEU A 66 14.43 -14.01 12.67
N ALA A 67 15.67 -14.33 12.29
CA ALA A 67 16.58 -13.37 11.65
C ALA A 67 16.02 -12.91 10.29
N GLY A 68 15.46 -13.82 9.50
CA GLY A 68 14.77 -13.51 8.25
C GLY A 68 13.59 -12.57 8.47
N PHE A 69 12.74 -12.87 9.45
CA PHE A 69 11.62 -12.01 9.85
C PHE A 69 12.07 -10.62 10.33
N ALA A 70 13.13 -10.54 11.15
CA ALA A 70 13.68 -9.27 11.60
C ALA A 70 14.21 -8.44 10.42
N GLY A 71 14.93 -9.08 9.50
CA GLY A 71 15.44 -8.47 8.28
C GLY A 71 14.33 -7.93 7.37
N THR A 72 13.29 -8.72 7.10
CA THR A 72 12.16 -8.28 6.27
C THR A 72 11.34 -7.18 6.94
N SER A 73 11.18 -7.24 8.27
CA SER A 73 10.50 -6.19 9.04
C SER A 73 11.26 -4.85 8.97
N LEU A 74 12.60 -4.89 9.03
CA LEU A 74 13.43 -3.70 8.88
C LEU A 74 13.35 -3.12 7.46
N LEU A 75 13.40 -3.98 6.43
CA LEU A 75 13.21 -3.59 5.03
C LEU A 75 11.86 -2.91 4.81
N ASP A 76 10.78 -3.46 5.37
CA ASP A 76 9.45 -2.88 5.22
C ASP A 76 9.28 -1.57 6.00
N ALA A 77 9.95 -1.43 7.16
CA ALA A 77 10.00 -0.16 7.90
C ALA A 77 10.67 0.96 7.10
N GLN A 78 11.75 0.66 6.35
CA GLN A 78 12.40 1.62 5.45
C GLN A 78 11.47 2.04 4.30
N LEU A 79 10.64 1.12 3.81
CA LEU A 79 9.67 1.36 2.73
C LEU A 79 8.37 2.04 3.21
N ALA A 80 8.14 2.14 4.52
CA ALA A 80 6.90 2.63 5.11
C ALA A 80 6.72 4.15 5.05
N ALA A 81 7.81 4.93 4.87
CA ALA A 81 7.79 6.39 4.92
C ALA A 81 6.84 7.07 3.90
N ARG A 82 6.41 6.34 2.86
CA ARG A 82 5.48 6.83 1.82
C ARG A 82 4.16 6.07 1.73
N ARG A 83 3.86 5.16 2.69
CA ARG A 83 2.70 4.25 2.62
C ARG A 83 1.61 4.65 3.63
N PRO A 84 0.32 4.46 3.30
CA PRO A 84 -0.76 4.64 4.27
C PRO A 84 -0.61 3.66 5.44
N SER A 85 -0.91 4.13 6.65
CA SER A 85 -0.63 3.44 7.93
C SER A 85 -1.26 2.04 8.04
N TRP A 86 -2.48 1.86 7.54
CA TRP A 86 -3.14 0.54 7.48
C TRP A 86 -2.32 -0.51 6.70
N LEU A 87 -1.65 -0.13 5.60
CA LEU A 87 -0.84 -1.06 4.83
C LEU A 87 0.42 -1.49 5.57
N VAL A 88 0.95 -0.65 6.45
CA VAL A 88 2.09 -1.00 7.31
C VAL A 88 1.66 -2.10 8.29
N VAL A 89 0.50 -1.93 8.92
CA VAL A 89 -0.05 -2.95 9.85
C VAL A 89 -0.33 -4.27 9.12
N ALA A 90 -0.97 -4.22 7.96
CA ALA A 90 -1.27 -5.42 7.17
C ALA A 90 0.01 -6.15 6.71
N SER A 91 1.03 -5.40 6.29
CA SER A 91 2.34 -5.95 5.92
C SER A 91 3.03 -6.61 7.11
N MET A 92 3.09 -5.94 8.26
CA MET A 92 3.65 -6.49 9.50
C MET A 92 2.92 -7.76 9.95
N ALA A 93 1.59 -7.74 9.96
CA ALA A 93 0.78 -8.89 10.30
C ALA A 93 1.05 -10.09 9.38
N SER A 94 1.28 -9.85 8.08
CA SER A 94 1.59 -10.90 7.11
C SER A 94 2.93 -11.57 7.39
N TRP A 95 3.96 -10.80 7.75
CA TRP A 95 5.28 -11.35 8.07
C TRP A 95 5.25 -12.13 9.39
N VAL A 96 4.48 -11.66 10.37
CA VAL A 96 4.24 -12.41 11.61
C VAL A 96 3.53 -13.73 11.30
N LEU A 97 2.50 -13.71 10.44
CA LEU A 97 1.79 -14.92 10.02
C LEU A 97 2.74 -15.91 9.34
N VAL A 98 3.58 -15.45 8.40
CA VAL A 98 4.61 -16.29 7.75
C VAL A 98 5.56 -16.89 8.79
N LEU A 99 6.03 -16.10 9.76
CA LEU A 99 6.91 -16.58 10.82
C LEU A 99 6.24 -17.69 11.64
N LEU A 100 4.99 -17.48 12.07
CA LEU A 100 4.23 -18.48 12.83
C LEU A 100 4.05 -19.77 12.03
N CYS A 101 3.64 -19.67 10.76
CA CYS A 101 3.50 -20.82 9.87
C CYS A 101 4.83 -21.56 9.65
N THR A 102 5.93 -20.83 9.50
CA THR A 102 7.28 -21.38 9.31
C THR A 102 7.76 -22.10 10.56
N LEU A 103 7.51 -21.53 11.73
CA LEU A 103 7.87 -22.14 13.01
C LEU A 103 7.14 -23.46 13.19
N SER A 104 5.84 -23.50 12.93
CA SER A 104 5.07 -24.76 12.94
C SER A 104 5.69 -25.81 12.01
N LEU A 105 6.08 -25.42 10.80
CA LEU A 105 6.66 -26.32 9.79
C LEU A 105 8.05 -26.88 10.15
N ILE A 106 8.89 -26.06 10.80
CA ILE A 106 10.21 -26.49 11.30
C ILE A 106 10.05 -27.66 12.29
N TRP A 107 9.04 -27.58 13.14
CA TRP A 107 8.82 -28.54 14.22
C TRP A 107 8.09 -29.81 13.80
N VAL A 108 7.49 -29.86 12.61
CA VAL A 108 6.89 -31.08 12.05
C VAL A 108 7.94 -32.22 12.02
N PRO A 109 7.64 -33.44 12.51
CA PRO A 109 8.58 -34.56 12.45
C PRO A 109 8.88 -34.95 10.98
N THR A 110 10.14 -35.29 10.70
CA THR A 110 10.60 -35.64 9.34
C THR A 110 9.97 -36.92 8.79
N GLY A 111 9.39 -37.76 9.65
CA GLY A 111 8.66 -38.96 9.23
C GLY A 111 7.35 -38.68 8.49
N TYR A 112 6.77 -37.48 8.62
CA TYR A 112 5.52 -37.10 7.95
C TYR A 112 5.75 -36.31 6.66
N VAL A 113 6.80 -35.48 6.63
CA VAL A 113 7.07 -34.58 5.51
C VAL A 113 8.57 -34.55 5.24
N TYR A 114 8.94 -34.91 4.01
CA TYR A 114 10.33 -34.85 3.54
C TYR A 114 10.88 -33.42 3.64
N PRO A 115 12.17 -33.23 3.98
CA PRO A 115 12.78 -31.90 4.10
C PRO A 115 12.59 -31.01 2.87
N VAL A 116 12.69 -31.57 1.66
CA VAL A 116 12.46 -30.82 0.40
C VAL A 116 11.02 -30.34 0.27
N ALA A 117 10.04 -31.15 0.69
CA ALA A 117 8.63 -30.75 0.67
C ALA A 117 8.35 -29.62 1.66
N LYS A 118 9.05 -29.58 2.81
CA LYS A 118 8.97 -28.44 3.74
C LYS A 118 9.45 -27.13 3.10
N VAL A 119 10.52 -27.17 2.31
CA VAL A 119 10.97 -25.97 1.58
C VAL A 119 9.88 -25.49 0.61
N TRP A 120 9.24 -26.41 -0.12
CA TRP A 120 8.12 -26.08 -0.99
C TRP A 120 6.93 -25.49 -0.23
N PHE A 121 6.57 -26.06 0.92
CA PHE A 121 5.47 -25.55 1.75
C PHE A 121 5.79 -24.15 2.28
N PHE A 122 7.02 -23.89 2.70
CA PHE A 122 7.47 -22.55 3.08
C PHE A 122 7.31 -21.55 1.93
N ILE A 123 7.76 -21.90 0.72
CA ILE A 123 7.61 -21.06 -0.47
C ILE A 123 6.12 -20.78 -0.75
N LEU A 124 5.25 -21.80 -0.69
CA LEU A 124 3.81 -21.64 -0.90
C LEU A 124 3.15 -20.77 0.18
N ILE A 125 3.53 -20.93 1.45
CA ILE A 125 3.05 -20.07 2.56
C ILE A 125 3.38 -18.61 2.25
N VAL A 126 4.65 -18.30 1.95
CA VAL A 126 5.07 -16.94 1.60
C VAL A 126 4.30 -16.45 0.38
N LEU A 127 4.18 -17.28 -0.67
CA LEU A 127 3.48 -16.94 -1.90
C LEU A 127 2.01 -16.58 -1.64
N PHE A 128 1.25 -17.41 -0.93
CA PHE A 128 -0.18 -17.18 -0.66
C PHE A 128 -0.40 -15.94 0.20
N VAL A 129 0.42 -15.74 1.24
CA VAL A 129 0.34 -14.56 2.11
C VAL A 129 0.64 -13.28 1.32
N GLN A 130 1.73 -13.28 0.54
CA GLN A 130 2.13 -12.10 -0.24
C GLN A 130 1.19 -11.84 -1.42
N LEU A 131 0.69 -12.88 -2.08
CA LEU A 131 -0.33 -12.76 -3.12
C LEU A 131 -1.61 -12.13 -2.56
N THR A 132 -2.03 -12.54 -1.36
CA THR A 132 -3.19 -11.96 -0.67
C THR A 132 -2.98 -10.48 -0.37
N LEU A 133 -1.82 -10.08 0.15
CA LEU A 133 -1.52 -8.66 0.37
C LEU A 133 -1.48 -7.86 -0.92
N LEU A 134 -0.81 -8.37 -1.95
CA LEU A 134 -0.74 -7.76 -3.28
C LEU A 134 -2.15 -7.55 -3.84
N HIS A 135 -2.98 -8.58 -3.72
CA HIS A 135 -4.36 -8.59 -4.16
C HIS A 135 -5.20 -7.52 -3.45
N GLN A 136 -5.13 -7.43 -2.12
CA GLN A 136 -5.79 -6.38 -1.34
C GLN A 136 -5.32 -4.99 -1.78
N ARG A 137 -4.03 -4.83 -2.07
CA ARG A 137 -3.46 -3.58 -2.59
C ARG A 137 -4.02 -3.19 -3.95
N LEU A 138 -4.10 -4.14 -4.87
CA LEU A 138 -4.60 -3.93 -6.23
C LEU A 138 -6.10 -3.61 -6.22
N LEU A 139 -6.90 -4.38 -5.47
CA LEU A 139 -8.34 -4.16 -5.29
C LEU A 139 -8.63 -2.78 -4.72
N TRP A 140 -7.94 -2.40 -3.63
CA TRP A 140 -8.14 -1.09 -3.01
C TRP A 140 -7.85 0.06 -3.98
N ARG A 141 -6.76 -0.05 -4.74
CA ARG A 141 -6.38 0.94 -5.75
C ARG A 141 -7.36 1.00 -6.93
N ALA A 142 -8.02 -0.11 -7.28
CA ALA A 142 -9.06 -0.13 -8.30
C ALA A 142 -10.35 0.51 -7.77
N HIS A 143 -10.76 0.15 -6.56
CA HIS A 143 -11.98 0.63 -5.90
C HIS A 143 -11.97 2.15 -5.66
N SER A 144 -10.83 2.73 -5.30
CA SER A 144 -10.72 4.17 -5.02
C SER A 144 -10.98 5.09 -6.23
N ARG A 145 -11.06 4.54 -7.45
CA ARG A 145 -11.37 5.30 -8.67
C ARG A 145 -12.86 5.61 -8.82
N HIS A 146 -13.74 4.71 -8.35
CA HIS A 146 -15.18 4.90 -8.44
C HIS A 146 -15.93 4.13 -7.34
N VAL A 147 -16.38 4.88 -6.33
CA VAL A 147 -16.98 4.32 -5.12
C VAL A 147 -18.50 4.41 -5.22
N THR A 148 -19.16 3.28 -5.47
CA THR A 148 -20.61 3.12 -5.39
C THR A 148 -20.95 2.04 -4.36
N GLY A 149 -22.20 1.97 -3.91
CA GLY A 149 -22.64 0.91 -2.96
C GLY A 149 -22.37 -0.50 -3.52
N PHE A 150 -22.60 -0.68 -4.81
CA PHE A 150 -22.35 -1.95 -5.51
C PHE A 150 -20.86 -2.32 -5.57
N THR A 151 -19.96 -1.40 -5.97
CA THR A 151 -18.52 -1.70 -6.04
C THR A 151 -17.93 -1.91 -4.64
N ARG A 152 -18.47 -1.24 -3.62
CA ARG A 152 -18.10 -1.45 -2.21
C ARG A 152 -18.46 -2.85 -1.73
N ALA A 153 -19.71 -3.28 -1.96
CA ALA A 153 -20.16 -4.63 -1.61
C ALA A 153 -19.31 -5.71 -2.31
N LEU A 154 -19.09 -5.55 -3.62
CA LEU A 154 -18.28 -6.48 -4.40
C LEU A 154 -16.84 -6.59 -3.88
N THR A 155 -16.23 -5.46 -3.50
CA THR A 155 -14.85 -5.44 -2.97
C THR A 155 -14.77 -6.12 -1.61
N VAL A 156 -15.72 -5.86 -0.71
CA VAL A 156 -15.78 -6.51 0.61
C VAL A 156 -15.96 -8.02 0.47
N VAL A 157 -16.89 -8.46 -0.38
CA VAL A 157 -17.16 -9.89 -0.62
C VAL A 157 -15.94 -10.58 -1.24
N THR A 158 -15.29 -9.97 -2.23
CA THR A 158 -14.08 -10.51 -2.86
C THR A 158 -12.94 -10.62 -1.84
N SER A 159 -12.73 -9.58 -1.03
CA SER A 159 -11.72 -9.60 0.03
C SER A 159 -11.99 -10.69 1.05
N ALA A 160 -13.26 -10.91 1.44
CA ALA A 160 -13.64 -11.99 2.33
C ALA A 160 -13.33 -13.38 1.75
N PHE A 161 -13.65 -13.61 0.47
CA PHE A 161 -13.32 -14.89 -0.19
C PHE A 161 -11.83 -15.14 -0.29
N VAL A 162 -11.03 -14.11 -0.58
CA VAL A 162 -9.57 -14.24 -0.68
C VAL A 162 -8.95 -14.47 0.70
N LEU A 163 -9.46 -13.82 1.75
CA LEU A 163 -9.02 -14.09 3.13
C LEU A 163 -9.40 -15.49 3.58
N ALA A 164 -10.62 -15.95 3.29
CA ALA A 164 -11.05 -17.33 3.56
C ALA A 164 -10.18 -18.34 2.80
N LEU A 165 -9.85 -18.06 1.53
CA LEU A 165 -8.95 -18.86 0.73
C LEU A 165 -7.55 -18.92 1.34
N LEU A 166 -7.00 -17.79 1.79
CA LEU A 166 -5.70 -17.75 2.46
C LEU A 166 -5.69 -18.66 3.69
N VAL A 167 -6.71 -18.54 4.55
CA VAL A 167 -6.82 -19.37 5.75
C VAL A 167 -6.91 -20.85 5.38
N MET A 168 -7.76 -21.21 4.41
CA MET A 168 -7.86 -22.60 3.94
C MET A 168 -6.58 -23.11 3.26
N ALA A 169 -5.82 -22.26 2.59
CA ALA A 169 -4.55 -22.69 1.98
C ALA A 169 -3.47 -22.92 3.04
N LEU A 170 -3.45 -22.12 4.11
CA LEU A 170 -2.42 -22.21 5.15
C LEU A 170 -2.55 -23.45 6.04
N VAL A 171 -3.77 -23.91 6.33
CA VAL A 171 -3.99 -25.07 7.20
C VAL A 171 -3.28 -26.35 6.69
N PRO A 172 -3.50 -26.83 5.45
CA PRO A 172 -2.82 -28.03 4.95
C PRO A 172 -1.31 -27.85 4.78
N LEU A 173 -0.83 -26.63 4.56
CA LEU A 173 0.61 -26.33 4.45
C LEU A 173 1.32 -26.33 5.81
N THR A 174 0.62 -25.92 6.88
CA THR A 174 1.19 -25.77 8.22
C THR A 174 0.98 -26.99 9.10
N LEU A 175 -0.14 -27.69 8.92
CA LEU A 175 -0.55 -28.83 9.75
C LEU A 175 -0.73 -30.13 8.94
N PRO A 176 0.18 -30.49 8.02
CA PRO A 176 0.01 -31.63 7.11
C PRO A 176 -0.06 -32.98 7.83
N ALA A 177 0.53 -33.08 9.04
CA ALA A 177 0.59 -34.31 9.81
C ALA A 177 -0.58 -34.50 10.79
N TYR A 178 -1.35 -33.44 11.06
CA TYR A 178 -2.33 -33.44 12.15
C TYR A 178 -3.75 -33.74 11.67
N PHE A 179 -4.05 -33.54 10.39
CA PHE A 179 -5.39 -33.68 9.83
C PHE A 179 -5.40 -34.48 8.54
N VAL A 180 -6.43 -35.31 8.39
CA VAL A 180 -6.78 -35.91 7.10
C VAL A 180 -7.79 -35.00 6.42
N TYR A 181 -7.44 -34.46 5.26
CA TYR A 181 -8.28 -33.50 4.55
C TYR A 181 -9.25 -34.24 3.62
N PRO A 182 -10.58 -34.12 3.83
CA PRO A 182 -11.55 -34.72 2.93
C PRO A 182 -11.53 -34.01 1.57
N GLU A 183 -11.93 -34.71 0.52
CA GLU A 183 -11.94 -34.16 -0.85
C GLU A 183 -12.77 -32.87 -0.96
N VAL A 184 -13.85 -32.77 -0.18
CA VAL A 184 -14.70 -31.57 -0.11
C VAL A 184 -13.92 -30.32 0.29
N TYR A 185 -12.89 -30.46 1.14
CA TYR A 185 -12.02 -29.35 1.53
C TYR A 185 -11.33 -28.71 0.32
N GLY A 186 -10.72 -29.55 -0.54
CA GLY A 186 -10.06 -29.11 -1.76
C GLY A 186 -11.04 -28.46 -2.74
N ARG A 187 -12.25 -29.02 -2.86
CA ARG A 187 -13.31 -28.45 -3.71
C ARG A 187 -13.70 -27.05 -3.24
N ILE A 188 -13.94 -26.85 -1.94
CA ILE A 188 -14.27 -25.53 -1.37
C ILE A 188 -13.13 -24.54 -1.60
N MET A 189 -11.88 -24.96 -1.34
CA MET A 189 -10.71 -24.11 -1.56
C MET A 189 -10.61 -23.66 -3.03
N VAL A 190 -10.79 -24.58 -3.99
CA VAL A 190 -10.79 -24.25 -5.42
C VAL A 190 -11.97 -23.35 -5.79
N SER A 191 -13.17 -23.59 -5.26
CA SER A 191 -14.33 -22.73 -5.49
C SER A 191 -14.09 -21.30 -5.00
N LEU A 192 -13.49 -21.12 -3.81
CA LEU A 192 -13.11 -19.81 -3.30
C LEU A 192 -12.04 -19.13 -4.17
N ALA A 193 -11.08 -19.90 -4.70
CA ALA A 193 -10.07 -19.38 -5.62
C ALA A 193 -10.69 -18.85 -6.92
N ILE A 194 -11.62 -19.61 -7.52
CA ILE A 194 -12.34 -19.19 -8.73
C ILE A 194 -13.20 -17.95 -8.43
N LEU A 195 -13.96 -17.97 -7.34
CA LEU A 195 -14.85 -16.86 -6.97
C LEU A 195 -14.08 -15.57 -6.66
N GLY A 196 -12.94 -15.69 -5.95
CA GLY A 196 -12.02 -14.59 -5.71
C GLY A 196 -11.41 -14.05 -7.00
N ALA A 197 -10.96 -14.92 -7.91
CA ALA A 197 -10.43 -14.52 -9.22
C ALA A 197 -11.48 -13.77 -10.06
N VAL A 198 -12.72 -14.28 -10.10
CA VAL A 198 -13.84 -13.65 -10.81
C VAL A 198 -14.17 -12.28 -10.21
N GLY A 199 -14.31 -12.17 -8.89
CA GLY A 199 -14.57 -10.89 -8.21
C GLY A 199 -13.50 -9.84 -8.53
N THR A 200 -12.25 -10.27 -8.62
CA THR A 200 -11.10 -9.41 -8.93
C THR A 200 -11.08 -8.91 -10.35
N ALA A 201 -11.46 -9.76 -11.32
CA ALA A 201 -11.60 -9.36 -12.71
C ALA A 201 -12.79 -8.40 -12.91
N LEU A 202 -13.86 -8.56 -12.13
CA LEU A 202 -15.08 -7.80 -12.28
C LEU A 202 -14.94 -6.33 -11.81
N VAL A 203 -14.21 -6.08 -10.71
CA VAL A 203 -14.01 -4.71 -10.16
C VAL A 203 -13.46 -3.71 -11.18
N PRO A 204 -12.33 -3.96 -11.89
CA PRO A 204 -11.81 -3.01 -12.88
C PRO A 204 -12.75 -2.83 -14.07
N ILE A 205 -13.43 -3.89 -14.55
CA ILE A 205 -14.36 -3.81 -15.68
C ILE A 205 -15.52 -2.86 -15.36
N ILE A 206 -16.18 -3.06 -14.21
CA ILE A 206 -17.26 -2.17 -13.76
C ILE A 206 -16.72 -0.73 -13.61
N THR A 207 -15.57 -0.58 -12.99
CA THR A 207 -14.96 0.73 -12.77
C THR A 207 -14.64 1.45 -14.09
N THR A 208 -14.25 0.72 -15.14
CA THR A 208 -14.03 1.30 -16.47
C THR A 208 -15.32 1.64 -17.20
N MET A 209 -16.39 0.87 -17.00
CA MET A 209 -17.69 1.12 -17.62
C MET A 209 -18.38 2.36 -17.03
N PHE A 210 -18.26 2.56 -15.72
CA PHE A 210 -18.94 3.65 -15.00
C PHE A 210 -18.02 4.82 -14.62
N GLY A 211 -16.71 4.72 -14.83
CA GLY A 211 -15.76 5.75 -14.43
C GLY A 211 -15.90 7.05 -15.24
N PRO A 212 -15.66 8.24 -14.65
CA PRO A 212 -15.77 9.51 -15.35
C PRO A 212 -14.71 9.55 -16.46
N LYS A 213 -15.13 9.89 -17.68
CA LYS A 213 -14.19 10.12 -18.79
C LYS A 213 -13.25 11.26 -18.38
N ARG A 214 -12.00 10.93 -18.01
CA ARG A 214 -10.94 11.90 -17.62
C ARG A 214 -10.76 13.04 -18.63
N GLY A 215 -11.15 12.85 -19.89
CA GLY A 215 -11.15 13.89 -20.92
C GLY A 215 -12.08 15.07 -20.63
N ALA A 216 -13.19 14.88 -19.93
CA ALA A 216 -14.13 15.97 -19.65
C ALA A 216 -13.61 16.97 -18.61
N ALA A 217 -12.89 16.49 -17.58
CA ALA A 217 -12.34 17.35 -16.54
C ALA A 217 -11.11 18.16 -17.00
N LEU A 218 -10.25 17.56 -17.84
CA LEU A 218 -9.12 18.26 -18.46
C LEU A 218 -9.56 19.24 -19.55
N ALA A 219 -10.68 18.97 -20.23
CA ALA A 219 -11.30 19.92 -21.15
C ALA A 219 -11.92 21.13 -20.41
N ALA A 220 -12.50 20.92 -19.22
CA ALA A 220 -13.03 21.99 -18.39
C ALA A 220 -11.95 22.85 -17.69
N ALA A 221 -10.73 22.31 -17.51
CA ALA A 221 -9.62 22.99 -16.84
C ALA A 221 -8.61 23.66 -17.81
N ARG A 222 -8.83 23.59 -19.13
CA ARG A 222 -8.09 24.45 -20.05
C ARG A 222 -8.68 25.86 -19.96
N PRO A 223 -7.91 26.90 -19.61
CA PRO A 223 -8.38 28.27 -19.81
C PRO A 223 -8.77 28.41 -21.28
N LEU A 224 -10.05 28.70 -21.52
CA LEU A 224 -10.54 28.98 -22.85
C LEU A 224 -9.72 30.15 -23.40
N PRO A 225 -9.22 30.08 -24.65
CA PRO A 225 -8.51 31.19 -25.25
C PRO A 225 -9.39 32.44 -25.21
N TRP A 226 -8.79 33.60 -24.90
CA TRP A 226 -9.51 34.85 -24.78
C TRP A 226 -10.26 35.14 -26.10
N PRO A 227 -11.58 35.45 -26.07
CA PRO A 227 -12.35 35.65 -27.29
C PRO A 227 -11.78 36.79 -28.15
N THR A 228 -11.83 36.64 -29.46
CA THR A 228 -11.43 37.66 -30.45
C THR A 228 -12.62 38.20 -31.22
N TYR A 229 -12.44 39.35 -31.88
CA TYR A 229 -13.39 39.86 -32.86
C TYR A 229 -13.55 38.85 -34.02
N ARG A 230 -14.49 39.12 -34.93
CA ARG A 230 -14.76 38.26 -36.10
C ARG A 230 -13.56 38.10 -37.04
N ASP A 231 -12.55 38.95 -36.91
CA ASP A 231 -11.27 38.87 -37.61
C ASP A 231 -10.38 37.72 -37.13
N GLY A 232 -10.68 37.13 -35.97
CA GLY A 232 -9.92 36.02 -35.39
C GLY A 232 -8.55 36.40 -34.81
N MET A 233 -8.19 37.68 -34.81
CA MET A 233 -6.86 38.16 -34.40
C MET A 233 -6.93 39.20 -33.29
N THR A 234 -7.92 40.09 -33.31
CA THR A 234 -7.99 41.18 -32.32
C THR A 234 -8.74 40.68 -31.08
N PRO A 235 -8.14 40.71 -29.88
CA PRO A 235 -8.82 40.27 -28.66
C PRO A 235 -9.96 41.23 -28.27
N LEU A 236 -11.06 40.68 -27.74
CA LEU A 236 -12.18 41.48 -27.22
C LEU A 236 -11.74 42.38 -26.06
N PRO A 237 -12.23 43.62 -25.97
CA PRO A 237 -12.00 44.48 -24.81
C PRO A 237 -12.42 43.82 -23.49
N ILE A 238 -11.75 44.19 -22.41
CA ILE A 238 -12.04 43.78 -21.04
C ILE A 238 -13.03 44.76 -20.41
N LEU A 239 -14.14 44.25 -19.87
CA LEU A 239 -15.04 45.04 -19.02
C LEU A 239 -14.42 45.27 -17.63
N PRO A 240 -14.93 46.24 -16.85
CA PRO A 240 -14.49 46.48 -15.47
C PRO A 240 -14.59 45.27 -14.53
N ASP A 241 -15.47 44.32 -14.84
CA ASP A 241 -15.66 43.05 -14.13
C ASP A 241 -14.69 41.94 -14.56
N GLY A 242 -13.80 42.22 -15.52
CA GLY A 242 -12.82 41.27 -16.06
C GLY A 242 -13.40 40.29 -17.07
N GLN A 243 -14.65 40.43 -17.51
CA GLN A 243 -15.25 39.62 -18.57
C GLN A 243 -14.96 40.22 -19.97
N PRO A 244 -14.99 39.39 -21.04
CA PRO A 244 -14.87 39.88 -22.42
C PRO A 244 -16.14 40.62 -22.89
N ASP A 245 -15.94 41.72 -23.62
CA ASP A 245 -17.01 42.56 -24.16
C ASP A 245 -17.68 41.96 -25.41
N PHE A 246 -18.65 41.06 -25.22
CA PHE A 246 -19.37 40.44 -26.33
C PHE A 246 -20.25 41.41 -27.13
N GLU A 247 -20.67 42.54 -26.54
CA GLU A 247 -21.42 43.56 -27.28
C GLU A 247 -20.50 44.30 -28.25
N ALA A 248 -19.23 44.55 -27.89
CA ALA A 248 -18.25 45.08 -28.84
C ALA A 248 -18.03 44.15 -30.05
N GLN A 249 -18.11 42.83 -29.86
CA GLN A 249 -18.02 41.87 -30.97
C GLN A 249 -19.20 41.98 -31.96
N ARG A 250 -20.39 42.39 -31.49
CA ARG A 250 -21.58 42.57 -32.32
C ARG A 250 -21.62 43.95 -32.97
N THR A 251 -21.24 45.00 -32.23
CA THR A 251 -21.40 46.40 -32.64
C THR A 251 -20.13 46.99 -33.26
N GLY A 252 -18.97 46.38 -33.03
CA GLY A 252 -17.67 46.88 -33.45
C GLY A 252 -17.13 48.04 -32.59
N VAL A 253 -17.84 48.44 -31.53
CA VAL A 253 -17.48 49.55 -30.66
C VAL A 253 -17.37 49.07 -29.21
N PRO A 254 -16.27 49.37 -28.48
CA PRO A 254 -16.15 49.02 -27.07
C PRO A 254 -17.26 49.63 -26.21
N SER A 255 -17.81 48.83 -25.29
CA SER A 255 -18.77 49.28 -24.30
C SER A 255 -18.15 50.35 -23.38
N PRO A 256 -18.94 51.30 -22.85
CA PRO A 256 -18.42 52.34 -21.95
C PRO A 256 -17.65 51.75 -20.76
N GLY A 257 -16.39 52.17 -20.59
CA GLY A 257 -15.52 51.68 -19.52
C GLY A 257 -14.74 50.41 -19.84
N ALA A 258 -14.94 49.80 -21.01
CA ALA A 258 -14.13 48.68 -21.48
C ALA A 258 -12.71 49.13 -21.87
N ARG A 259 -11.71 48.28 -21.61
CA ARG A 259 -10.30 48.51 -21.93
C ARG A 259 -9.85 47.57 -23.03
N SER A 260 -9.37 48.12 -24.14
CA SER A 260 -8.73 47.33 -25.19
C SER A 260 -7.34 46.88 -24.77
N PHE A 261 -6.93 45.71 -25.26
CA PHE A 261 -5.53 45.30 -25.17
C PHE A 261 -4.72 46.18 -26.12
N ALA A 262 -3.97 47.13 -25.58
CA ALA A 262 -3.04 47.91 -26.38
C ALA A 262 -1.94 46.97 -26.94
N PRO A 263 -1.49 47.13 -28.20
CA PRO A 263 -0.29 46.45 -28.65
C PRO A 263 0.89 46.91 -27.80
N ALA A 264 1.70 45.97 -27.32
CA ALA A 264 2.96 46.31 -26.66
C ALA A 264 3.81 47.14 -27.63
N PRO A 265 4.37 48.30 -27.22
CA PRO A 265 5.33 49.00 -28.05
C PRO A 265 6.53 48.08 -28.29
N GLN A 266 6.90 47.91 -29.57
CA GLN A 266 8.07 47.14 -30.00
C GLN A 266 9.36 47.84 -29.60
#